data_AF-A0A7C4U1C7-F1
#
_entry.id   AF-A0A7C4U1C7-F1
#
_cell.length_a   1.000
_cell.length_b   1.000
_cell.length_c   1.000
_cell.angle_alpha   90.00
_cell.angle_beta   90.00
_cell.angle_gamma   90.00
#
_symmetry.space_group_name_H-M   'P 1'
#
loop_
_entity.id
_entity.type
_entity.pdbx_description
1 polymer ?
#
loop_
_entity_poly.entity_id
_entity_poly.type
_entity_poly.pdbx_seq_one_letter_code
_entity_poly.pdbx_strand_id
1 'polypeptide(L)' 'MIFSNRDILVASRHGCMNEQVLEKEIEILHSLLQQIETPELFCRAHELVNRNRITSKPSIILKETRYHRLKPFRFLINKN' A
#
# COMPACT_ATOMS: atom_id res chain seq x y z
N MET A 1 9.02 -5.07 -3.90
CA MET A 1 8.92 -6.14 -2.89
C MET A 1 7.71 -5.88 -1.97
N ILE A 2 6.48 -6.00 -2.49
CA ILE A 2 5.24 -5.84 -1.68
C ILE A 2 4.46 -7.17 -1.58
N PHE A 3 4.79 -8.16 -2.42
CA PHE A 3 4.09 -9.45 -2.50
C PHE A 3 4.14 -10.25 -1.18
N SER A 4 5.29 -10.33 -0.52
CA SER A 4 5.50 -11.21 0.64
C SER A 4 4.64 -10.91 1.87
N ASN A 5 4.18 -9.67 2.07
CA ASN A 5 3.30 -9.36 3.21
C ASN A 5 1.83 -9.70 2.94
N ARG A 6 1.43 -9.85 1.68
CA ARG A 6 0.04 -10.17 1.30
C ARG A 6 -0.30 -11.62 1.59
N ASP A 7 0.63 -12.51 1.30
CA ASP A 7 0.47 -13.96 1.50
C ASP A 7 0.31 -14.32 2.99
N ILE A 8 0.95 -13.54 3.89
CA ILE A 8 0.92 -13.75 5.34
C ILE A 8 -0.46 -13.44 5.95
N LEU A 9 -1.16 -12.42 5.46
CA LEU A 9 -2.48 -12.01 5.96
C LEU A 9 -3.57 -13.05 5.66
N VAL A 10 -3.48 -13.71 4.50
CA VAL A 10 -4.42 -14.77 4.11
C VAL A 10 -4.15 -16.06 4.90
N ALA A 11 -2.87 -16.43 5.06
CA ALA A 11 -2.46 -17.61 5.82
C ALA A 11 -2.85 -17.52 7.32
N SER A 12 -2.79 -16.32 7.93
CA SER A 12 -3.08 -16.13 9.35
C SER A 12 -4.54 -16.35 9.74
N ARG A 13 -5.48 -16.36 8.78
CA ARG A 13 -6.93 -16.41 9.07
C ARG A 13 -7.55 -17.80 8.92
N HIS A 14 -6.86 -18.74 8.27
CA HIS A 14 -7.46 -20.01 7.86
C HIS A 14 -6.53 -21.21 8.09
N GLY A 15 -6.46 -21.69 9.33
CA GLY A 15 -5.71 -22.91 9.68
C GLY A 15 -6.31 -24.23 9.16
N CYS A 16 -7.33 -24.20 8.29
CA CYS A 16 -8.01 -25.40 7.81
C CYS A 16 -8.77 -25.18 6.47
N MET A 17 -8.15 -24.54 5.47
CA MET A 17 -8.73 -24.41 4.13
C MET A 17 -8.01 -25.29 3.12
N ASN A 18 -8.77 -25.81 2.15
CA ASN A 18 -8.25 -26.60 1.03
C ASN A 18 -7.38 -25.69 0.14
N GLU A 19 -6.23 -26.17 -0.32
CA GLU A 19 -5.20 -25.36 -1.01
C GLU A 19 -5.76 -24.59 -2.23
N GLN A 20 -6.68 -25.22 -2.96
CA GLN A 20 -7.37 -24.62 -4.11
C GLN A 20 -8.29 -23.45 -3.75
N VAL A 21 -8.92 -23.49 -2.55
CA VAL A 21 -9.78 -22.41 -2.07
C VAL A 21 -8.92 -21.22 -1.64
N LEU A 22 -7.78 -21.50 -1.01
CA LEU A 22 -6.81 -20.50 -0.63
C LEU A 22 -6.25 -19.76 -1.84
N GLU A 23 -5.83 -20.48 -2.88
CA GLU A 23 -5.34 -19.87 -4.13
C GLU A 23 -6.38 -18.94 -4.74
N LYS A 24 -7.65 -19.37 -4.79
CA LYS A 24 -8.74 -18.56 -5.32
C LYS A 24 -9.01 -17.30 -4.50
N GLU A 25 -8.95 -17.38 -3.16
CA GLU A 25 -9.05 -16.19 -2.30
C GLU A 25 -7.89 -15.20 -2.54
N ILE A 26 -6.67 -15.72 -2.70
CA ILE A 26 -5.49 -14.91 -3.00
C ILE A 26 -5.68 -14.20 -4.34
N GLU A 27 -6.17 -14.88 -5.38
CA GLU A 27 -6.44 -14.27 -6.68
C GLU A 27 -7.47 -13.15 -6.61
N ILE A 28 -8.58 -13.38 -5.90
CA ILE A 28 -9.64 -12.37 -5.71
C ILE A 28 -9.09 -11.15 -4.98
N LEU A 29 -8.36 -11.37 -3.88
CA LEU A 29 -7.71 -10.29 -3.13
C LEU A 29 -6.71 -9.54 -4.00
N HIS A 30 -5.92 -10.25 -4.79
CA HIS A 30 -4.95 -9.64 -5.69
C HIS A 30 -5.63 -8.74 -6.72
N SER A 31 -6.71 -9.22 -7.33
CA SER A 31 -7.50 -8.45 -8.29
C SER A 31 -8.10 -7.20 -7.66
N LEU A 32 -8.67 -7.31 -6.47
CA LEU A 32 -9.24 -6.17 -5.74
C LEU A 32 -8.17 -5.16 -5.33
N LEU A 33 -7.03 -5.61 -4.81
CA LEU A 33 -5.92 -4.76 -4.44
C LEU A 33 -5.33 -4.02 -5.65
N GLN A 34 -5.18 -4.69 -6.79
CA GLN A 34 -4.71 -4.06 -8.03
C GLN A 34 -5.58 -2.89 -8.47
N GLN A 35 -6.90 -2.96 -8.22
CA GLN A 35 -7.83 -1.87 -8.57
C GLN A 35 -7.69 -0.65 -7.66
N ILE A 36 -7.26 -0.83 -6.40
CA ILE A 36 -7.19 0.25 -5.41
C ILE A 36 -5.77 0.79 -5.19
N GLU A 37 -4.74 0.02 -5.51
CA GLU A 37 -3.33 0.39 -5.36
C GLU A 37 -2.82 1.26 -6.51
N THR A 38 -3.64 2.21 -6.96
CA THR A 38 -3.25 3.15 -8.02
C THR A 38 -2.48 4.34 -7.45
N PRO A 39 -1.52 4.92 -8.19
CA PRO A 39 -0.82 6.14 -7.79
C PRO A 39 -1.77 7.29 -7.43
N GLU A 40 -2.90 7.38 -8.12
CA GLU A 40 -3.92 8.40 -7.93
C GLU A 40 -4.63 8.23 -6.58
N LEU A 41 -5.08 7.01 -6.28
CA LEU A 41 -5.72 6.70 -5.00
C LEU A 41 -4.74 6.85 -3.84
N PHE A 42 -3.51 6.42 -4.03
CA PHE A 42 -2.43 6.60 -3.06
C PHE A 42 -2.21 8.07 -2.72
N CYS A 43 -2.05 8.94 -3.73
CA CYS A 43 -1.87 10.38 -3.53
C CYS A 43 -3.13 11.05 -2.96
N ARG A 44 -4.31 10.53 -3.28
CA ARG A 44 -5.57 11.04 -2.71
C ARG A 44 -5.71 10.68 -1.24
N ALA A 45 -5.24 9.52 -0.81
CA ALA A 45 -5.32 9.06 0.57
C ALA A 45 -4.21 9.64 1.47
N HIS A 46 -3.10 10.13 0.90
CA HIS A 46 -1.94 10.57 1.68
C HIS A 46 -1.60 12.04 1.52
N GLU A 47 -0.95 12.59 2.54
CA GLU A 47 -0.25 13.87 2.48
C GLU A 47 1.21 13.69 2.89
N LEU A 48 2.10 14.42 2.24
CA LEU A 48 3.51 14.44 2.59
C LEU A 48 3.79 15.61 3.53
N VAL A 49 4.23 15.29 4.73
CA VAL A 49 4.76 16.25 5.69
C VAL A 49 6.27 16.33 5.52
N ASN A 50 6.77 17.54 5.39
CA ASN A 50 8.18 17.90 5.51
C ASN A 50 8.36 18.81 6.72
N ARG A 51 9.60 19.07 7.15
CA ARG A 51 9.95 19.91 8.32
C ARG A 51 9.07 21.14 8.55
N ASN A 52 8.74 21.89 7.49
CA ASN A 52 8.08 23.19 7.61
C ASN A 52 6.70 23.24 6.92
N ARG A 53 6.27 22.17 6.22
CA ARG A 53 5.11 22.21 5.32
C ARG A 53 4.47 20.84 5.14
N ILE A 54 3.16 20.84 4.93
CA ILE A 54 2.38 19.69 4.49
C ILE A 54 1.99 19.90 3.02
N THR A 55 2.03 18.85 2.20
CA THR A 55 1.64 18.93 0.80
C THR A 55 0.89 17.69 0.34
N SER A 56 -0.22 17.92 -0.38
CA SER A 56 -1.02 16.88 -1.02
C SER A 56 -0.75 16.80 -2.54
N LYS A 57 0.35 17.41 -3.01
CA LYS A 57 0.70 17.46 -4.45
C LYS A 57 1.14 16.07 -4.94
N PRO A 58 0.41 15.44 -5.90
CA PRO A 58 0.71 14.07 -6.34
C PRO A 58 2.12 13.89 -6.89
N SER A 59 2.61 14.84 -7.69
CA SER A 59 3.95 14.77 -8.28
C SER A 59 5.07 14.76 -7.23
N ILE A 60 4.88 15.45 -6.10
CA ILE A 60 5.85 15.49 -5.01
C ILE A 60 5.77 14.20 -4.19
N ILE A 61 4.56 13.77 -3.85
CA ILE A 61 4.32 12.52 -3.11
C ILE A 61 4.95 11.35 -3.86
N LEU A 62 4.61 11.18 -5.14
CA LEU A 62 5.16 10.10 -5.97
C LEU A 62 6.68 10.18 -6.15
N LYS A 63 7.25 11.38 -6.22
CA LYS A 63 8.70 11.53 -6.32
C LYS A 63 9.40 11.04 -5.06
N GLU A 64 8.83 11.32 -3.89
CA GLU A 64 9.42 10.93 -2.61
C GLU A 64 9.21 9.45 -2.28
N THR A 65 8.12 8.84 -2.75
CA THR A 65 7.84 7.41 -2.54
C THR A 65 8.54 6.47 -3.50
N ARG A 66 9.23 6.98 -4.53
CA ARG A 66 10.14 6.18 -5.37
C ARG A 66 11.33 5.61 -4.62
N TYR A 67 11.72 6.23 -3.51
CA TYR A 67 12.83 5.76 -2.69
C TYR A 67 12.36 4.70 -1.71
N HIS A 68 13.18 3.67 -1.47
CA HIS A 68 12.88 2.62 -0.49
C HIS A 68 12.62 3.18 0.93
N ARG A 69 13.21 4.33 1.25
CA ARG A 69 12.96 5.08 2.48
C ARG A 69 12.78 6.55 2.18
N LEU A 70 11.86 7.19 2.91
CA LEU A 70 11.70 8.63 2.89
C LEU A 70 12.94 9.32 3.46
N LYS A 71 13.22 10.53 2.98
CA LYS A 71 14.30 11.34 3.58
C LYS A 71 13.97 11.67 5.04
N PRO A 72 14.98 11.93 5.88
CA PRO A 72 14.76 12.34 7.26
C PRO A 72 13.77 13.51 7.35
N PHE A 73 12.91 13.47 8.38
CA PHE A 73 11.86 14.48 8.62
C PHE A 73 10.84 14.62 7.49
N ARG A 74 10.65 13.54 6.73
CA ARG A 74 9.55 13.40 5.78
C ARG A 74 8.66 12.24 6.19
N PHE A 75 7.37 12.49 6.25
CA PHE A 75 6.38 11.50 6.70
C PHE A 75 5.18 11.52 5.76
N LEU A 76 4.62 10.35 5.48
CA LEU A 76 3.32 10.25 4.85
C LEU A 76 2.27 10.12 5.94
N ILE A 77 1.29 11.01 5.92
CA ILE A 77 0.11 10.93 6.77
C ILE A 77 -1.03 10.37 5.93
N ASN A 78 -1.69 9.32 6.42
CA ASN A 78 -2.93 8.82 5.85
C ASN A 78 -4.10 9.70 6.34
N LYS A 79 -5.01 10.06 5.43
CA LYS A 79 -6.17 10.92 5.70
C LYS A 79 -7.43 10.16 6.14
N ASN A 80 -7.39 8.82 6.17
CA ASN A 80 -8.50 7.97 6.60
C ASN A 80 -8.59 7.86 8.13
#